data_AF-A0A914TNB4-F1
#
_entry.id   AF-A0A914TNB4-F1
#
_cell.length_a   1.000
_cell.length_b   1.000
_cell.length_c   1.000
_cell.angle_alpha   90.00
_cell.angle_beta   90.00
_cell.angle_gamma   90.00
#
_symmetry.space_group_name_H-M   'P 1'
#
loop_
_entity.id
_entity.type
_entity.pdbx_description
1 polymer ?
#
loop_
_entity_poly.entity_id
_entity_poly.type
_entity_poly.pdbx_seq_one_letter_code
_entity_poly.pdbx_strand_id
1 'polypeptide(L)'
;MQFKTLFLKTKKLILYEPCTYTLEISAVGHEYGLAAKIAVQIVNRANNESDEDAIFRDSQAGKHWSVKHNTVQFPIVSAGNKLSMKYTRSHGDPKLIVLILFLDAQEYLDRFIHVYESIIRHNQYGVSAVHYSNLTFQDGTVLNRHTNEKIWFQKVNFTDNNDAVVWIHSPQHEVLPDTPITDITWHIDNCSIHDNYGPIIDTHRDLFSSANVFHWNFWSNTFANNTNSGVYIHLPDSYNIITKNQHSFWMTENRFEKNQNFEIELNGFYCFANISSNNFTENFSNPQRGILSLNGMEKRLFLERNRFYENWGHWMLKMEIQSQSVQFDAYNIPAFIQYNYFERNHFMRRLEDYFKQSLLRKT
;
A
#
# COMPACT_ATOMS: atom_id res chain seq x y z
N MET A 1 11.47 27.38 -2.92
CA MET A 1 12.47 26.56 -2.18
C MET A 1 13.91 27.13 -2.18
N GLN A 2 14.42 27.61 -1.02
CA GLN A 2 15.86 27.83 -0.80
C GLN A 2 16.49 26.56 -0.21
N PHE A 3 17.54 26.04 -0.85
CA PHE A 3 18.25 24.85 -0.38
C PHE A 3 19.44 25.25 0.49
N LYS A 4 19.51 24.73 1.72
CA LYS A 4 20.76 24.72 2.49
C LYS A 4 21.12 23.28 2.82
N THR A 5 22.09 22.75 2.10
CA THR A 5 22.71 21.48 2.46
C THR A 5 23.59 21.70 3.68
N LEU A 6 23.21 21.12 4.82
CA LEU A 6 24.06 21.12 6.00
C LEU A 6 25.02 19.95 5.91
N PHE A 7 26.25 20.21 5.48
CA PHE A 7 27.33 19.26 5.71
C PHE A 7 27.71 19.32 7.18
N LEU A 8 27.37 18.29 7.95
CA LEU A 8 27.92 18.09 9.28
C LEU A 8 29.42 17.76 9.11
N LYS A 9 30.26 18.79 8.96
CA LYS A 9 31.71 18.65 9.10
C LYS A 9 32.01 18.41 10.57
N THR A 10 31.92 17.15 10.98
CA THR A 10 32.15 16.77 12.37
C THR A 10 33.64 16.77 12.67
N LYS A 11 33.99 17.29 13.86
CA LYS A 11 35.34 17.33 14.45
C LYS A 11 35.96 15.91 14.46
N LYS A 12 37.29 15.80 14.30
CA LYS A 12 38.02 14.53 14.56
C LYS A 12 37.72 14.07 15.99
N LEU A 13 37.52 12.77 16.18
CA LEU A 13 37.34 12.18 17.51
C LEU A 13 38.60 12.46 18.35
N ILE A 14 38.40 13.04 19.52
CA ILE A 14 39.45 13.22 20.52
C ILE A 14 39.27 12.07 21.50
N LEU A 15 40.35 11.34 21.78
CA LEU A 15 40.33 10.21 22.71
C LEU A 15 39.79 10.70 24.07
N TYR A 16 38.75 10.03 24.59
CA TYR A 16 38.05 10.33 25.85
C TYR A 16 37.09 11.54 25.88
N GLU A 17 36.78 12.19 24.75
CA GLU A 17 35.72 13.20 24.68
C GLU A 17 34.54 12.73 23.82
N PRO A 18 33.29 12.73 24.34
CA PRO A 18 32.12 12.41 23.52
C PRO A 18 31.91 13.51 22.46
N CYS A 19 31.85 13.12 21.18
CA CYS A 19 31.58 14.07 20.09
C CYS A 19 30.07 14.39 20.08
N THR A 20 29.69 15.38 20.88
CA THR A 20 28.32 15.88 20.98
C THR A 20 28.26 17.29 20.40
N TYR A 21 27.31 17.53 19.50
CA TYR A 21 27.06 18.85 18.93
C TYR A 21 25.57 19.16 18.94
N THR A 22 25.20 20.34 19.40
CA THR A 22 23.80 20.79 19.42
C THR A 22 23.65 22.00 18.51
N LEU A 23 22.64 21.96 17.65
CA LEU A 23 22.29 23.03 16.72
C LEU A 23 20.84 23.44 16.95
N GLU A 24 20.58 24.74 17.00
CA GLU A 24 19.24 25.30 16.89
C GLU A 24 19.02 25.77 15.45
N ILE A 25 18.02 25.20 14.79
CA ILE A 25 17.66 25.50 13.41
C ILE A 25 16.40 26.35 13.45
N SER A 26 16.45 27.52 12.81
CA SER A 26 15.28 28.38 12.65
C SER A 26 15.04 28.71 11.18
N ALA A 27 13.77 28.66 10.79
CA ALA A 27 13.29 29.12 9.51
C ALA A 27 12.70 30.53 9.66
N VAL A 28 13.04 31.43 8.75
CA VAL A 28 12.44 32.75 8.66
C VAL A 28 11.80 32.86 7.28
N GLY A 29 10.47 32.85 7.25
CA GLY A 29 9.67 33.08 6.06
C GLY A 29 8.44 33.90 6.46
N HIS A 30 8.12 34.92 5.68
CA HIS A 30 7.09 35.92 6.00
C HIS A 30 5.94 35.94 4.99
N GLU A 31 5.85 34.94 4.12
CA GLU A 31 4.80 34.92 3.09
C GLU A 31 3.45 34.51 3.70
N TYR A 32 2.44 35.36 3.47
CA TYR A 32 1.02 35.12 3.77
C TYR A 32 0.64 34.89 5.25
N GLY A 33 1.47 35.31 6.21
CA GLY A 33 1.12 35.28 7.64
C GLY A 33 1.13 33.90 8.30
N LEU A 34 1.63 32.88 7.59
CA LEU A 34 1.80 31.51 8.11
C LEU A 34 3.28 31.27 8.46
N ALA A 35 3.52 30.55 9.55
CA ALA A 35 4.88 30.24 9.98
C ALA A 35 5.55 29.24 9.03
N ALA A 36 6.77 29.54 8.58
CA ALA A 36 7.59 28.62 7.80
C ALA A 36 7.83 27.30 8.54
N LYS A 37 8.01 26.21 7.79
CA LYS A 37 8.30 24.88 8.35
C LYS A 37 9.71 24.42 7.94
N ILE A 38 10.28 23.52 8.73
CA ILE A 38 11.57 22.90 8.47
C ILE A 38 11.32 21.44 8.11
N ALA A 39 11.75 21.05 6.92
CA ALA A 39 11.79 19.64 6.54
C ALA A 39 13.23 19.11 6.60
N VAL A 40 13.38 17.87 7.04
CA VAL A 40 14.68 17.20 7.13
C VAL A 40 14.60 15.90 6.35
N GLN A 41 15.51 15.72 5.40
CA GLN A 41 15.68 14.49 4.61
C GLN A 41 17.05 13.90 4.89
N ILE A 42 17.12 12.58 5.06
CA ILE A 42 18.41 11.89 5.14
C ILE A 42 18.95 11.71 3.72
N VAL A 43 20.15 12.22 3.46
CA VAL A 43 20.84 12.08 2.18
C VAL A 43 21.82 10.91 2.25
N ASN A 44 22.59 10.82 3.33
CA ASN A 44 23.46 9.69 3.62
C ASN A 44 23.29 9.30 5.08
N ARG A 45 23.22 8.00 5.36
CA ARG A 45 22.93 7.50 6.71
C ARG A 45 24.21 7.27 7.51
N ALA A 46 24.06 7.28 8.84
CA ALA A 46 25.03 6.63 9.71
C ALA A 46 25.07 5.13 9.35
N ASN A 47 26.27 4.60 9.16
CA ASN A 47 26.46 3.19 8.82
C ASN A 47 26.70 2.36 10.09
N ASN A 48 26.77 1.03 9.92
CA ASN A 48 27.01 0.11 11.04
C ASN A 48 28.44 0.15 11.59
N GLU A 49 29.35 0.91 10.97
CA GLU A 49 30.75 1.06 11.40
C GLU A 49 30.91 2.18 12.45
N SER A 50 29.85 2.93 12.75
CA SER A 50 29.84 4.02 13.74
C SER A 50 28.57 4.01 14.61
N ASP A 51 28.66 4.64 15.78
CA ASP A 51 27.48 4.97 16.61
C ASP A 51 26.93 6.37 16.35
N GLU A 52 27.25 6.94 15.18
CA GLU A 52 26.77 8.24 14.77
C GLU A 52 25.23 8.30 14.78
N ASP A 53 24.67 9.33 15.42
CA ASP A 53 23.25 9.64 15.37
C ASP A 53 23.00 11.15 15.43
N ALA A 54 21.89 11.58 14.85
CA ALA A 54 21.36 12.92 15.03
C ALA A 54 19.90 12.82 15.47
N ILE A 55 19.62 13.43 16.62
CA ILE A 55 18.28 13.48 17.19
C ILE A 55 17.71 14.87 16.92
N PHE A 56 16.70 14.94 16.04
CA PHE A 56 15.92 16.15 15.82
C PHE A 56 14.78 16.22 16.84
N ARG A 57 14.56 17.38 17.44
CA ARG A 57 13.48 17.62 18.40
C ARG A 57 12.69 18.85 18.00
N ASP A 58 11.40 18.64 17.84
CA ASP A 58 10.40 19.68 17.67
C ASP A 58 9.72 19.93 19.02
N SER A 59 10.10 21.03 19.66
CA SER A 59 9.56 21.42 20.97
C SER A 59 8.09 21.85 20.91
N GLN A 60 7.60 22.30 19.76
CA GLN A 60 6.22 22.72 19.59
C GLN A 60 5.28 21.51 19.48
N ALA A 61 5.71 20.47 18.76
CA ALA A 61 4.95 19.22 18.63
C ALA A 61 5.21 18.21 19.76
N GLY A 62 6.25 18.43 20.57
CA GLY A 62 6.71 17.44 21.55
C GLY A 62 7.27 16.16 20.91
N LYS A 63 7.73 16.23 19.67
CA LYS A 63 8.21 15.08 18.88
C LYS A 63 9.73 15.08 18.75
N HIS A 64 10.30 13.89 18.63
CA HIS A 64 11.72 13.72 18.35
C HIS A 64 11.96 12.55 17.41
N TRP A 65 13.04 12.63 16.64
CA TRP A 65 13.40 11.66 15.62
C TRP A 65 14.91 11.41 15.64
N SER A 66 15.29 10.16 15.88
CA SER A 66 16.65 9.67 15.67
C SER A 66 16.83 9.31 14.21
N VAL A 67 17.90 9.81 13.58
CA VAL A 67 18.23 9.43 12.19
C VAL A 67 18.59 7.94 12.12
N LYS A 68 19.23 7.40 13.15
CA LYS A 68 19.62 5.99 13.22
C LYS A 68 18.42 5.06 13.44
N HIS A 69 17.50 5.42 14.32
CA HIS A 69 16.40 4.51 14.73
C HIS A 69 15.05 4.80 14.06
N ASN A 70 14.83 6.02 13.56
CA ASN A 70 13.55 6.42 12.96
C ASN A 70 13.67 6.68 11.45
N THR A 71 14.54 5.93 10.78
CA THR A 71 14.95 6.23 9.40
C THR A 71 13.81 6.23 8.39
N VAL A 72 12.81 5.34 8.56
CA VAL A 72 11.60 5.27 7.71
C VAL A 72 10.64 6.45 7.90
N GLN A 73 10.81 7.24 8.96
CA GLN A 73 10.00 8.42 9.22
C GLN A 73 10.49 9.65 8.46
N PHE A 74 11.66 9.58 7.82
CA PHE A 74 12.17 10.68 7.00
C PHE A 74 11.59 10.59 5.57
N PRO A 75 11.30 11.74 4.91
CA PRO A 75 11.55 13.09 5.40
C PRO A 75 10.57 13.53 6.49
N ILE A 76 11.07 14.16 7.55
CA ILE A 76 10.24 14.74 8.61
C ILE A 76 9.94 16.21 8.31
N VAL A 77 8.80 16.72 8.79
CA VAL A 77 8.42 18.14 8.70
C VAL A 77 8.06 18.62 10.11
N SER A 78 8.66 19.73 10.56
CA SER A 78 8.36 20.34 11.85
C SER A 78 6.97 21.00 11.86
N ALA A 79 6.36 21.08 13.04
CA ALA A 79 5.09 21.77 13.26
C ALA A 79 5.22 23.30 13.18
N GLY A 80 6.41 23.83 13.40
CA GLY A 80 6.71 25.26 13.29
C GLY A 80 8.07 25.55 12.70
N ASN A 81 8.56 26.77 12.96
CA ASN A 81 9.76 27.31 12.33
C ASN A 81 11.05 27.08 13.13
N LYS A 82 11.03 26.25 14.17
CA LYS A 82 12.18 25.93 15.01
C LYS A 82 12.34 24.43 15.16
N LEU A 83 13.58 23.96 15.08
CA LEU A 83 13.94 22.56 15.29
C LEU A 83 15.31 22.52 15.96
N SER A 84 15.45 21.75 17.03
CA SER A 84 16.77 21.50 17.64
C SER A 84 17.32 20.17 17.15
N MET A 85 18.63 20.10 16.93
CA MET A 85 19.32 18.89 16.53
C MET A 85 20.45 18.61 17.51
N LYS A 86 20.47 17.42 18.09
CA LYS A 86 21.57 16.91 18.89
C LYS A 86 22.27 15.78 18.14
N TYR A 87 23.46 16.05 17.65
CA TYR A 87 24.35 15.07 17.05
C TYR A 87 25.23 14.43 18.12
N THR A 88 25.41 13.10 18.04
CA THR A 88 26.29 12.33 18.94
C THR A 88 27.05 11.26 18.17
N ARG A 89 28.33 11.09 18.52
CA ARG A 89 29.18 9.98 18.07
C ARG A 89 30.29 9.73 19.08
N SER A 90 30.60 8.47 19.38
CA SER A 90 31.73 8.07 20.23
C SER A 90 32.77 7.21 19.49
N HIS A 91 32.40 6.55 18.40
CA HIS A 91 33.33 5.75 17.58
C HIS A 91 32.95 5.75 16.08
N GLY A 92 33.91 5.36 15.24
CA GLY A 92 33.75 5.26 13.79
C GLY A 92 33.81 6.61 13.06
N ASP A 93 33.91 6.56 11.73
CA ASP A 93 33.97 7.75 10.88
C ASP A 93 32.57 8.33 10.61
N PRO A 94 32.45 9.66 10.46
CA PRO A 94 31.15 10.32 10.30
C PRO A 94 30.74 10.22 8.84
N LYS A 95 29.54 9.69 8.59
CA LYS A 95 28.98 9.51 7.24
C LYS A 95 27.60 10.16 7.09
N LEU A 96 26.95 10.54 8.18
CA LEU A 96 25.63 11.16 8.17
C LEU A 96 25.61 12.48 7.38
N ILE A 97 24.76 12.53 6.37
CA ILE A 97 24.43 13.75 5.62
C ILE A 97 22.92 13.95 5.68
N VAL A 98 22.51 15.11 6.14
CA VAL A 98 21.10 15.53 6.20
C VAL A 98 20.90 16.75 5.31
N LEU A 99 19.80 16.77 4.58
CA LEU A 99 19.32 17.93 3.85
C LEU A 99 18.26 18.62 4.69
N ILE A 100 18.43 19.91 4.91
CA ILE A 100 17.46 20.75 5.62
C ILE A 100 16.80 21.66 4.58
N LEU A 101 15.49 21.52 4.47
CA LEU A 101 14.65 22.28 3.55
C LEU A 101 13.81 23.25 4.36
N PHE A 102 13.75 24.50 3.89
CA PHE A 102 12.84 25.50 4.40
C PHE A 102 11.62 25.52 3.51
N LEU A 103 10.51 24.99 4.03
CA LEU A 103 9.23 25.00 3.34
C LEU A 103 8.53 26.30 3.70
N ASP A 104 8.10 27.03 2.66
CA ASP A 104 7.13 28.10 2.85
C ASP A 104 5.76 27.51 3.23
N ALA A 105 4.78 28.38 3.46
CA ALA A 105 3.46 27.95 3.90
C ALA A 105 2.63 27.21 2.84
N GLN A 106 3.02 27.28 1.56
CA GLN A 106 2.32 26.68 0.42
C GLN A 106 2.98 25.38 -0.08
N GLU A 107 4.28 25.21 0.15
CA GLU A 107 5.01 24.00 -0.18
C GLU A 107 4.72 22.88 0.85
N TYR A 108 4.29 21.71 0.35
CA TYR A 108 4.11 20.50 1.15
C TYR A 108 5.04 19.40 0.64
N LEU A 109 5.79 18.80 1.55
CA LEU A 109 6.57 17.61 1.26
C LEU A 109 5.68 16.40 1.57
N ASP A 110 4.93 15.96 0.56
CA ASP A 110 4.03 14.82 0.72
C ASP A 110 4.73 13.52 0.35
N ARG A 111 4.40 12.45 1.08
CA ARG A 111 4.95 11.09 0.86
C ARG A 111 4.03 10.27 -0.03
N PHE A 112 3.37 10.98 -0.93
CA PHE A 112 2.18 10.55 -1.60
C PHE A 112 2.30 10.85 -3.09
N ILE A 113 1.92 9.85 -3.89
CA ILE A 113 1.90 9.98 -5.34
C ILE A 113 0.45 10.20 -5.74
N HIS A 114 0.15 11.39 -6.28
CA HIS A 114 -1.14 11.68 -6.91
C HIS A 114 -1.00 11.62 -8.42
N VAL A 115 -1.79 10.76 -9.07
CA VAL A 115 -2.04 10.85 -10.50
C VAL A 115 -3.48 11.30 -10.67
N TYR A 116 -3.64 12.48 -11.26
CA TYR A 116 -4.93 13.16 -11.37
C TYR A 116 -5.25 13.47 -12.84
N GLU A 117 -6.49 13.22 -13.26
CA GLU A 117 -7.02 13.60 -14.59
C GLU A 117 -6.04 13.31 -15.74
N SER A 118 -5.55 12.07 -15.77
CA SER A 118 -4.48 11.63 -16.67
C SER A 118 -4.88 10.36 -17.44
N ILE A 119 -4.12 10.04 -18.49
CA ILE A 119 -4.32 8.82 -19.29
C ILE A 119 -3.06 7.96 -19.20
N ILE A 120 -3.21 6.70 -18.80
CA ILE A 120 -2.16 5.67 -18.76
C ILE A 120 -2.51 4.61 -19.79
N ARG A 121 -1.76 4.60 -20.90
CA ARG A 121 -2.09 3.76 -22.05
C ARG A 121 -0.90 3.14 -22.76
N HIS A 122 -1.12 1.99 -23.40
CA HIS A 122 -0.14 1.30 -24.24
C HIS A 122 1.13 0.88 -23.48
N ASN A 123 1.00 0.53 -22.20
CA ASN A 123 2.11 0.03 -21.39
C ASN A 123 2.01 -1.49 -21.21
N GLN A 124 3.16 -2.12 -20.97
CA GLN A 124 3.19 -3.51 -20.50
C GLN A 124 2.45 -3.61 -19.16
N TYR A 125 2.87 -2.83 -18.17
CA TYR A 125 2.13 -2.60 -16.93
C TYR A 125 1.69 -1.15 -16.90
N GLY A 126 0.40 -0.88 -16.71
CA GLY A 126 -0.09 0.50 -16.59
C GLY A 126 0.62 1.24 -15.45
N VAL A 127 0.71 0.60 -14.29
CA VAL A 127 1.56 1.01 -13.17
C VAL A 127 2.22 -0.22 -12.59
N SER A 128 3.52 -0.11 -12.26
CA SER A 128 4.24 -1.13 -11.49
C SER A 128 4.88 -0.52 -10.24
N ALA A 129 4.78 -1.19 -9.10
CA ALA A 129 5.42 -0.75 -7.86
C ALA A 129 6.05 -1.91 -7.10
N VAL A 130 7.16 -1.63 -6.41
CA VAL A 130 7.87 -2.61 -5.58
C VAL A 130 7.86 -2.14 -4.13
N HIS A 131 7.25 -2.93 -3.25
CA HIS A 131 7.13 -2.64 -1.82
C HIS A 131 8.02 -3.56 -1.01
N TYR A 132 9.12 -3.01 -0.50
CA TYR A 132 10.10 -3.74 0.31
C TYR A 132 9.70 -3.71 1.78
N SER A 133 9.79 -4.84 2.47
CA SER A 133 9.66 -4.96 3.92
C SER A 133 10.89 -4.43 4.66
N ASN A 134 12.09 -4.88 4.29
CA ASN A 134 13.32 -4.41 4.92
C ASN A 134 13.80 -3.11 4.29
N LEU A 135 14.30 -2.24 5.15
CA LEU A 135 14.89 -0.98 4.76
C LEU A 135 16.29 -1.13 4.13
N THR A 136 17.02 -2.16 4.54
CA THR A 136 18.41 -2.37 4.16
C THR A 136 18.68 -3.84 3.83
N PHE A 137 19.63 -4.07 2.93
CA PHE A 137 20.19 -5.39 2.64
C PHE A 137 21.56 -5.58 3.29
N GLN A 138 22.04 -6.83 3.32
CA GLN A 138 23.34 -7.20 3.91
C GLN A 138 24.54 -6.57 3.20
N ASP A 139 24.39 -6.25 1.91
CA ASP A 139 25.39 -5.55 1.09
C ASP A 139 25.46 -4.03 1.39
N GLY A 140 24.62 -3.54 2.30
CA GLY A 140 24.51 -2.12 2.64
C GLY A 140 23.58 -1.33 1.73
N THR A 141 22.92 -1.96 0.76
CA THR A 141 21.92 -1.30 -0.09
C THR A 141 20.77 -0.80 0.77
N VAL A 142 20.39 0.47 0.56
CA VAL A 142 19.27 1.13 1.24
C VAL A 142 18.11 1.27 0.28
N LEU A 143 16.93 0.86 0.71
CA LEU A 143 15.71 0.91 -0.08
C LEU A 143 14.87 2.12 0.28
N ASN A 144 14.07 2.58 -0.70
CA ASN A 144 13.09 3.62 -0.47
C ASN A 144 11.87 2.99 0.23
N ARG A 145 11.70 3.31 1.51
CA ARG A 145 10.62 2.80 2.37
C ARG A 145 10.24 3.89 3.36
N HIS A 146 8.96 4.19 3.44
CA HIS A 146 8.42 5.16 4.39
C HIS A 146 7.45 4.49 5.35
N THR A 147 7.19 5.09 6.51
CA THR A 147 6.20 4.54 7.46
C THR A 147 4.79 4.55 6.90
N ASN A 148 4.42 5.60 6.16
CA ASN A 148 3.10 5.72 5.54
C ASN A 148 3.30 6.10 4.08
N GLU A 149 2.71 5.34 3.19
CA GLU A 149 2.76 5.55 1.75
C GLU A 149 1.34 5.60 1.21
N LYS A 150 1.07 6.54 0.30
CA LYS A 150 -0.21 6.63 -0.38
C LYS A 150 0.01 6.86 -1.86
N ILE A 151 -0.57 5.99 -2.67
CA ILE A 151 -0.62 6.12 -4.12
C ILE A 151 -2.09 6.29 -4.48
N TRP A 152 -2.43 7.42 -5.10
CA TRP A 152 -3.81 7.75 -5.44
C TRP A 152 -3.93 8.08 -6.92
N PHE A 153 -4.82 7.36 -7.57
CA PHE A 153 -5.28 7.62 -8.92
C PHE A 153 -6.68 8.19 -8.79
N GLN A 154 -6.86 9.42 -9.28
CA GLN A 154 -8.16 10.08 -9.27
C GLN A 154 -8.51 10.54 -10.68
N LYS A 155 -9.67 10.11 -11.19
CA LYS A 155 -10.12 10.43 -12.56
C LYS A 155 -9.09 10.04 -13.64
N VAL A 156 -8.37 8.96 -13.41
CA VAL A 156 -7.37 8.44 -14.34
C VAL A 156 -8.05 7.47 -15.31
N ASN A 157 -7.68 7.56 -16.58
CA ASN A 157 -8.07 6.59 -17.58
C ASN A 157 -6.93 5.60 -17.84
N PHE A 158 -7.15 4.32 -17.52
CA PHE A 158 -6.29 3.21 -17.87
C PHE A 158 -6.88 2.49 -19.09
N THR A 159 -6.15 2.49 -20.20
CA THR A 159 -6.64 1.89 -21.44
C THR A 159 -5.52 1.27 -22.27
N ASP A 160 -5.80 0.17 -22.98
CA ASP A 160 -4.85 -0.51 -23.86
C ASP A 160 -3.52 -0.92 -23.17
N ASN A 161 -3.53 -1.25 -21.88
CA ASN A 161 -2.37 -1.85 -21.20
C ASN A 161 -2.38 -3.38 -21.36
N ASN A 162 -1.22 -4.04 -21.40
CA ASN A 162 -1.12 -5.42 -21.91
C ASN A 162 -0.99 -6.53 -20.85
N ASP A 163 -0.19 -6.39 -19.80
CA ASP A 163 0.09 -7.50 -18.86
C ASP A 163 -0.63 -7.29 -17.53
N ALA A 164 -0.74 -6.05 -17.06
CA ALA A 164 -1.54 -5.66 -15.90
C ALA A 164 -1.89 -4.17 -15.96
N VAL A 165 -3.04 -3.81 -15.40
CA VAL A 165 -3.40 -2.40 -15.16
C VAL A 165 -2.54 -1.83 -14.04
N VAL A 166 -2.45 -2.58 -12.94
CA VAL A 166 -1.56 -2.30 -11.81
C VAL A 166 -0.91 -3.60 -11.39
N TRP A 167 0.41 -3.63 -11.33
CA TRP A 167 1.17 -4.75 -10.79
C TRP A 167 2.02 -4.31 -9.59
N ILE A 168 1.84 -5.00 -8.48
CA ILE A 168 2.61 -4.78 -7.26
C ILE A 168 3.47 -5.99 -6.97
N HIS A 169 4.68 -5.73 -6.50
CA HIS A 169 5.61 -6.78 -6.12
C HIS A 169 6.25 -6.53 -4.76
N SER A 170 6.30 -7.56 -3.91
CA SER A 170 7.14 -7.58 -2.70
C SER A 170 8.19 -8.69 -2.80
N PRO A 171 9.47 -8.36 -3.04
CA PRO A 171 10.48 -9.33 -3.45
C PRO A 171 11.22 -10.04 -2.31
N GLN A 172 11.00 -9.62 -1.06
CA GLN A 172 11.76 -10.11 0.09
C GLN A 172 11.12 -11.34 0.72
N HIS A 173 11.97 -12.28 1.14
CA HIS A 173 11.57 -13.54 1.77
C HIS A 173 11.69 -13.49 3.30
N GLU A 174 12.57 -12.66 3.84
CA GLU A 174 12.80 -12.57 5.28
C GLU A 174 12.67 -11.12 5.71
N VAL A 175 12.01 -10.89 6.83
CA VAL A 175 11.92 -9.58 7.48
C VAL A 175 12.90 -9.54 8.65
N LEU A 176 13.75 -8.51 8.69
CA LEU A 176 14.71 -8.35 9.77
C LEU A 176 13.98 -8.08 11.10
N PRO A 177 14.48 -8.57 12.24
CA PRO A 177 13.95 -8.22 13.55
C PRO A 177 13.84 -6.70 13.73
N ASP A 178 12.79 -6.27 14.43
CA ASP A 178 12.52 -4.86 14.74
C ASP A 178 12.30 -3.94 13.51
N THR A 179 12.10 -4.51 12.31
CA THR A 179 11.77 -3.73 11.11
C THR A 179 10.45 -2.99 11.31
N PRO A 180 10.41 -1.64 11.28
CA PRO A 180 9.17 -0.90 11.51
C PRO A 180 8.08 -1.29 10.51
N ILE A 181 6.85 -1.48 10.98
CA ILE A 181 5.68 -1.70 10.13
C ILE A 181 5.41 -0.44 9.29
N THR A 182 5.06 -0.65 8.02
CA THR A 182 4.68 0.40 7.07
C THR A 182 3.25 0.19 6.61
N ASP A 183 2.46 1.26 6.60
CA ASP A 183 1.10 1.29 6.07
C ASP A 183 1.11 1.83 4.62
N ILE A 184 0.63 1.03 3.67
CA ILE A 184 0.68 1.31 2.23
C ILE A 184 -0.74 1.38 1.69
N THR A 185 -1.15 2.55 1.24
CA THR A 185 -2.50 2.79 0.72
C THR A 185 -2.51 2.95 -0.79
N TRP A 186 -3.25 2.09 -1.48
CA TRP A 186 -3.61 2.22 -2.88
C TRP A 186 -5.03 2.71 -2.99
N HIS A 187 -5.21 3.89 -3.58
CA HIS A 187 -6.51 4.51 -3.77
C HIS A 187 -6.77 4.70 -5.26
N ILE A 188 -7.79 4.04 -5.78
CA ILE A 188 -8.24 4.15 -7.15
C ILE A 188 -9.66 4.69 -7.08
N ASP A 189 -9.82 5.95 -7.46
CA ASP A 189 -11.00 6.78 -7.23
C ASP A 189 -11.51 7.36 -8.55
N ASN A 190 -12.76 7.10 -8.87
CA ASN A 190 -13.44 7.63 -10.06
C ASN A 190 -12.63 7.43 -11.36
N CYS A 191 -11.93 6.30 -11.46
CA CYS A 191 -11.11 5.96 -12.61
C CYS A 191 -11.91 5.17 -13.66
N SER A 192 -11.49 5.30 -14.92
CA SER A 192 -11.97 4.45 -16.02
C SER A 192 -10.88 3.45 -16.35
N ILE A 193 -11.19 2.15 -16.29
CA ILE A 193 -10.29 1.05 -16.56
C ILE A 193 -10.95 0.23 -17.67
N HIS A 194 -10.60 0.52 -18.92
CA HIS A 194 -11.28 -0.06 -20.06
C HIS A 194 -10.35 -0.55 -21.16
N ASP A 195 -10.77 -1.61 -21.84
CA ASP A 195 -10.03 -2.20 -22.97
C ASP A 195 -8.58 -2.58 -22.63
N ASN A 196 -8.31 -2.95 -21.37
CA ASN A 196 -7.00 -3.46 -20.97
C ASN A 196 -6.97 -5.00 -21.06
N TYR A 197 -5.78 -5.52 -21.23
CA TYR A 197 -5.46 -6.89 -20.89
C TYR A 197 -4.73 -6.94 -19.55
N GLY A 198 -5.10 -7.92 -18.74
CA GLY A 198 -4.49 -8.16 -17.45
C GLY A 198 -5.18 -7.45 -16.28
N PRO A 199 -4.91 -7.88 -15.05
CA PRO A 199 -5.65 -7.43 -13.88
C PRO A 199 -4.98 -6.28 -13.12
N ILE A 200 -5.59 -5.90 -12.01
CA ILE A 200 -4.90 -5.30 -10.86
C ILE A 200 -4.46 -6.45 -9.97
N ILE A 201 -3.17 -6.57 -9.70
CA ILE A 201 -2.61 -7.73 -9.03
C ILE A 201 -1.43 -7.38 -8.12
N ASP A 202 -1.37 -8.02 -6.96
CA ASP A 202 -0.17 -8.09 -6.13
C ASP A 202 0.53 -9.45 -6.23
N THR A 203 1.84 -9.43 -6.04
CA THR A 203 2.69 -10.62 -6.04
C THR A 203 3.67 -10.51 -4.90
N HIS A 204 3.55 -11.41 -3.93
CA HIS A 204 4.43 -11.46 -2.77
C HIS A 204 5.32 -12.68 -2.88
N ARG A 205 6.62 -12.51 -2.66
CA ARG A 205 7.56 -13.64 -2.63
C ARG A 205 7.34 -14.51 -1.39
N ASP A 206 7.14 -13.87 -0.24
CA ASP A 206 6.73 -14.54 0.99
C ASP A 206 5.43 -13.90 1.50
N LEU A 207 4.44 -14.75 1.76
CA LEU A 207 3.14 -14.37 2.31
C LEU A 207 3.08 -14.57 3.82
N PHE A 208 4.07 -15.19 4.45
CA PHE A 208 4.05 -15.53 5.89
C PHE A 208 4.81 -14.53 6.76
N SER A 209 5.56 -13.60 6.17
CA SER A 209 6.33 -12.60 6.90
C SER A 209 6.50 -11.31 6.09
N SER A 210 5.74 -10.29 6.48
CA SER A 210 5.78 -8.97 5.85
C SER A 210 5.81 -7.85 6.89
N ALA A 211 6.59 -6.81 6.63
CA ALA A 211 6.53 -5.54 7.38
C ALA A 211 5.58 -4.52 6.73
N ASN A 212 4.82 -4.93 5.73
CA ASN A 212 3.88 -4.08 4.99
C ASN A 212 2.44 -4.43 5.34
N VAL A 213 1.68 -3.40 5.69
CA VAL A 213 0.23 -3.45 5.86
C VAL A 213 -0.40 -2.71 4.69
N PHE A 214 -1.16 -3.44 3.89
CA PHE A 214 -1.80 -2.93 2.68
C PHE A 214 -3.25 -2.49 2.91
N HIS A 215 -3.57 -1.32 2.35
CA HIS A 215 -4.90 -0.75 2.30
C HIS A 215 -5.28 -0.51 0.84
N TRP A 216 -6.31 -1.22 0.37
CA TRP A 216 -6.83 -1.10 -0.98
C TRP A 216 -8.17 -0.40 -0.96
N ASN A 217 -8.31 0.69 -1.71
CA ASN A 217 -9.53 1.48 -1.82
C ASN A 217 -9.91 1.63 -3.29
N PHE A 218 -10.98 0.97 -3.71
CA PHE A 218 -11.60 1.11 -5.01
C PHE A 218 -12.94 1.82 -4.83
N TRP A 219 -13.04 3.08 -5.25
CA TRP A 219 -14.26 3.87 -5.13
C TRP A 219 -14.72 4.43 -6.48
N SER A 220 -15.98 4.18 -6.83
CA SER A 220 -16.64 4.80 -7.98
C SER A 220 -15.96 4.56 -9.33
N ASN A 221 -15.26 3.44 -9.48
CA ASN A 221 -14.53 3.12 -10.71
C ASN A 221 -15.41 2.37 -11.71
N THR A 222 -15.06 2.49 -12.99
CA THR A 222 -15.66 1.69 -14.07
C THR A 222 -14.61 0.78 -14.70
N PHE A 223 -14.82 -0.54 -14.60
CA PHE A 223 -14.04 -1.57 -15.25
C PHE A 223 -14.86 -2.15 -16.41
N ALA A 224 -14.50 -1.83 -17.66
CA ALA A 224 -15.30 -2.21 -18.83
C ALA A 224 -14.47 -2.88 -19.93
N ASN A 225 -14.99 -3.94 -20.53
CA ASN A 225 -14.40 -4.61 -21.71
C ASN A 225 -12.94 -5.07 -21.53
N ASN A 226 -12.49 -5.31 -20.31
CA ASN A 226 -11.12 -5.79 -20.08
C ASN A 226 -11.04 -7.32 -20.29
N THR A 227 -9.89 -7.82 -20.71
CA THR A 227 -9.63 -9.25 -20.94
C THR A 227 -8.57 -9.77 -19.97
N ASN A 228 -8.72 -11.01 -19.47
CA ASN A 228 -7.86 -11.55 -18.40
C ASN A 228 -7.77 -10.58 -17.22
N SER A 229 -8.91 -9.99 -16.90
CA SER A 229 -9.03 -8.86 -16.00
C SER A 229 -9.51 -9.30 -14.64
N GLY A 230 -9.41 -8.41 -13.67
CA GLY A 230 -9.79 -8.73 -12.31
C GLY A 230 -9.06 -7.90 -11.30
N VAL A 231 -9.30 -8.23 -10.04
CA VAL A 231 -8.58 -7.69 -8.90
C VAL A 231 -8.11 -8.88 -8.07
N TYR A 232 -6.81 -9.15 -8.06
CA TYR A 232 -6.19 -10.26 -7.34
C TYR A 232 -5.32 -9.71 -6.23
N ILE A 233 -5.80 -9.80 -4.98
CA ILE A 233 -5.09 -9.25 -3.82
C ILE A 233 -4.83 -10.36 -2.80
N HIS A 234 -3.55 -10.60 -2.52
CA HIS A 234 -3.02 -11.56 -1.57
C HIS A 234 -2.36 -10.84 -0.41
N LEU A 235 -3.10 -10.63 0.68
CA LEU A 235 -2.60 -9.92 1.84
C LEU A 235 -1.58 -10.77 2.60
N PRO A 236 -0.32 -10.34 2.75
CA PRO A 236 0.68 -11.10 3.48
C PRO A 236 0.47 -11.02 5.00
N ASP A 237 0.89 -12.04 5.71
CA ASP A 237 0.91 -12.07 7.17
C ASP A 237 1.93 -11.05 7.70
N SER A 238 1.54 -10.33 8.74
CA SER A 238 2.47 -9.44 9.45
C SER A 238 3.55 -10.27 10.15
N TYR A 239 4.83 -9.91 9.97
CA TYR A 239 5.94 -10.54 10.69
C TYR A 239 5.79 -10.40 12.22
N ASN A 240 5.07 -9.36 12.66
CA ASN A 240 4.65 -9.16 14.03
C ASN A 240 3.14 -9.40 14.12
N ILE A 241 2.73 -10.64 14.40
CA ILE A 241 1.32 -11.06 14.48
C ILE A 241 0.54 -10.43 15.66
N ILE A 242 1.24 -9.82 16.62
CA ILE A 242 0.65 -9.18 17.81
C ILE A 242 0.42 -7.68 17.57
N THR A 243 1.01 -7.10 16.52
CA THR A 243 0.78 -5.69 16.16
C THR A 243 -0.72 -5.43 15.99
N LYS A 244 -1.20 -4.19 16.21
CA LYS A 244 -2.61 -3.81 16.02
C LYS A 244 -2.92 -3.28 14.62
N ASN A 245 -1.91 -3.08 13.78
CA ASN A 245 -2.12 -2.72 12.39
C ASN A 245 -2.84 -3.87 11.67
N GLN A 246 -3.79 -3.53 10.81
CA GLN A 246 -4.61 -4.49 10.08
C GLN A 246 -4.76 -4.04 8.64
N HIS A 247 -4.78 -5.00 7.72
CA HIS A 247 -5.08 -4.70 6.32
C HIS A 247 -6.51 -4.19 6.16
N SER A 248 -6.76 -3.43 5.09
CA SER A 248 -8.12 -3.09 4.70
C SER A 248 -8.35 -3.20 3.21
N PHE A 249 -9.55 -3.63 2.86
CA PHE A 249 -10.03 -3.72 1.49
C PHE A 249 -11.38 -3.04 1.39
N TRP A 250 -11.45 -1.95 0.65
CA TRP A 250 -12.67 -1.21 0.35
C TRP A 250 -12.91 -1.28 -1.15
N MET A 251 -14.08 -1.77 -1.51
CA MET A 251 -14.56 -1.81 -2.88
C MET A 251 -16.00 -1.33 -2.87
N THR A 252 -16.20 -0.05 -3.17
CA THR A 252 -17.48 0.61 -3.03
C THR A 252 -17.89 1.34 -4.30
N GLU A 253 -19.15 1.16 -4.70
CA GLU A 253 -19.77 1.92 -5.81
C GLU A 253 -19.08 1.72 -7.17
N ASN A 254 -18.40 0.59 -7.38
CA ASN A 254 -17.74 0.30 -8.65
C ASN A 254 -18.69 -0.40 -9.64
N ARG A 255 -18.45 -0.19 -10.93
CA ARG A 255 -19.12 -0.88 -12.05
C ARG A 255 -18.13 -1.79 -12.76
N PHE A 256 -18.43 -3.07 -12.81
CA PHE A 256 -17.70 -4.08 -13.58
C PHE A 256 -18.62 -4.58 -14.69
N GLU A 257 -18.28 -4.30 -15.94
CA GLU A 257 -19.12 -4.63 -17.09
C GLU A 257 -18.37 -5.31 -18.22
N LYS A 258 -18.93 -6.40 -18.76
CA LYS A 258 -18.48 -7.05 -20.01
C LYS A 258 -17.00 -7.47 -19.99
N ASN A 259 -16.45 -7.70 -18.81
CA ASN A 259 -15.08 -8.15 -18.67
C ASN A 259 -14.97 -9.66 -18.96
N GLN A 260 -13.88 -10.08 -19.60
CA GLN A 260 -13.58 -11.47 -19.97
C GLN A 260 -12.50 -12.06 -19.07
N ASN A 261 -12.65 -13.35 -18.74
CA ASN A 261 -11.86 -14.05 -17.72
C ASN A 261 -11.76 -13.26 -16.41
N PHE A 262 -12.89 -12.67 -16.00
CA PHE A 262 -13.00 -11.74 -14.87
C PHE A 262 -13.13 -12.44 -13.52
N GLU A 263 -12.36 -11.98 -12.54
CA GLU A 263 -12.51 -12.40 -11.14
C GLU A 263 -12.02 -11.30 -10.18
N ILE A 264 -12.66 -11.24 -9.02
CA ILE A 264 -12.15 -10.54 -7.84
C ILE A 264 -11.78 -11.59 -6.80
N GLU A 265 -10.52 -11.61 -6.41
CA GLU A 265 -9.99 -12.48 -5.37
C GLU A 265 -9.37 -11.63 -4.26
N LEU A 266 -9.86 -11.82 -3.04
CA LEU A 266 -9.24 -11.31 -1.81
C LEU A 266 -8.79 -12.49 -0.97
N ASN A 267 -7.48 -12.68 -0.86
CA ASN A 267 -6.84 -13.83 -0.22
C ASN A 267 -5.83 -13.38 0.86
N GLY A 268 -5.35 -14.31 1.66
CA GLY A 268 -4.29 -14.09 2.65
C GLY A 268 -4.78 -13.72 4.04
N PHE A 269 -4.02 -12.87 4.73
CA PHE A 269 -4.18 -12.55 6.16
C PHE A 269 -5.51 -11.87 6.51
N TYR A 270 -5.72 -11.66 7.81
CA TYR A 270 -6.88 -10.97 8.34
C TYR A 270 -6.97 -9.53 7.83
N CYS A 271 -8.17 -9.10 7.46
CA CYS A 271 -8.43 -7.72 7.08
C CYS A 271 -9.85 -7.28 7.39
N PHE A 272 -10.03 -5.97 7.47
CA PHE A 272 -11.33 -5.35 7.27
C PHE A 272 -11.66 -5.39 5.78
N ALA A 273 -12.84 -5.90 5.40
CA ALA A 273 -13.29 -5.98 4.02
C ALA A 273 -14.68 -5.37 3.89
N ASN A 274 -14.82 -4.32 3.08
CA ASN A 274 -16.09 -3.73 2.71
C ASN A 274 -16.25 -3.78 1.19
N ILE A 275 -17.20 -4.59 0.75
CA ILE A 275 -17.57 -4.77 -0.66
C ILE A 275 -19.03 -4.37 -0.76
N SER A 276 -19.31 -3.11 -1.07
CA SER A 276 -20.68 -2.62 -1.05
C SER A 276 -21.08 -1.75 -2.24
N SER A 277 -22.37 -1.82 -2.59
CA SER A 277 -22.94 -0.98 -3.65
C SER A 277 -22.26 -1.15 -5.02
N ASN A 278 -21.59 -2.28 -5.29
CA ASN A 278 -20.98 -2.53 -6.59
C ASN A 278 -21.96 -3.18 -7.57
N ASN A 279 -21.77 -2.92 -8.87
CA ASN A 279 -22.54 -3.55 -9.93
C ASN A 279 -21.64 -4.42 -10.82
N PHE A 280 -21.89 -5.72 -10.82
CA PHE A 280 -21.28 -6.73 -11.67
C PHE A 280 -22.29 -7.12 -12.75
N THR A 281 -22.07 -6.67 -13.99
CA THR A 281 -22.98 -6.91 -15.11
C THR A 281 -22.28 -7.58 -16.28
N GLU A 282 -22.82 -8.68 -16.79
CA GLU A 282 -22.33 -9.33 -18.03
C GLU A 282 -20.84 -9.71 -18.01
N ASN A 283 -20.24 -9.94 -16.83
CA ASN A 283 -18.85 -10.39 -16.73
C ASN A 283 -18.77 -11.89 -16.97
N PHE A 284 -17.71 -12.32 -17.65
CA PHE A 284 -17.44 -13.72 -17.94
C PHE A 284 -16.19 -14.17 -17.18
N SER A 285 -16.37 -15.01 -16.17
CA SER A 285 -15.25 -15.57 -15.38
C SER A 285 -14.48 -16.66 -16.15
N ASN A 286 -13.33 -17.05 -15.61
CA ASN A 286 -12.63 -18.25 -16.05
C ASN A 286 -13.46 -19.51 -15.69
N PRO A 287 -13.52 -20.55 -16.55
CA PRO A 287 -14.29 -21.77 -16.28
C PRO A 287 -13.96 -22.53 -14.98
N GLN A 288 -12.78 -22.33 -14.42
CA GLN A 288 -12.36 -22.97 -13.16
C GLN A 288 -12.62 -22.07 -11.94
N ARG A 289 -13.14 -20.86 -12.15
CA ARG A 289 -13.27 -19.81 -11.13
C ARG A 289 -14.67 -19.18 -11.14
N GLY A 290 -14.85 -18.13 -10.34
CA GLY A 290 -16.10 -17.38 -10.24
C GLY A 290 -15.89 -15.87 -10.27
N ILE A 291 -16.92 -15.11 -9.91
CA ILE A 291 -16.87 -13.64 -9.98
C ILE A 291 -16.16 -13.03 -8.77
N LEU A 292 -16.51 -13.45 -7.55
CA LEU A 292 -15.92 -12.97 -6.31
C LEU A 292 -15.53 -14.14 -5.40
N SER A 293 -14.28 -14.15 -4.92
CA SER A 293 -13.74 -15.11 -3.98
C SER A 293 -13.07 -14.42 -2.78
N LEU A 294 -13.40 -14.89 -1.58
CA LEU A 294 -12.81 -14.43 -0.32
C LEU A 294 -12.15 -15.62 0.37
N ASN A 295 -10.81 -15.62 0.42
CA ASN A 295 -10.00 -16.77 0.77
C ASN A 295 -9.01 -16.46 1.92
N GLY A 296 -8.41 -17.50 2.48
CA GLY A 296 -7.33 -17.40 3.47
C GLY A 296 -7.85 -17.27 4.90
N MET A 297 -7.32 -16.32 5.66
CA MET A 297 -7.72 -16.08 7.05
C MET A 297 -9.09 -15.38 7.12
N GLU A 298 -9.75 -15.45 8.28
CA GLU A 298 -11.02 -14.76 8.52
C GLU A 298 -10.99 -13.27 8.14
N LYS A 299 -12.13 -12.74 7.69
CA LYS A 299 -12.28 -11.35 7.25
C LYS A 299 -13.38 -10.68 8.07
N ARG A 300 -13.11 -9.48 8.59
CA ARG A 300 -14.17 -8.62 9.12
C ARG A 300 -14.95 -8.04 7.96
N LEU A 301 -16.05 -8.69 7.58
CA LEU A 301 -16.67 -8.55 6.26
C LEU A 301 -17.99 -7.76 6.32
N PHE A 302 -18.15 -6.84 5.37
CA PHE A 302 -19.41 -6.24 4.97
C PHE A 302 -19.55 -6.41 3.46
N LEU A 303 -20.42 -7.33 3.03
CA LEU A 303 -20.77 -7.56 1.63
C LEU A 303 -22.24 -7.23 1.46
N GLU A 304 -22.55 -6.01 1.01
CA GLU A 304 -23.93 -5.55 0.97
C GLU A 304 -24.31 -4.64 -0.19
N ARG A 305 -25.57 -4.70 -0.62
CA ARG A 305 -26.11 -3.86 -1.72
C ARG A 305 -25.38 -4.03 -3.04
N ASN A 306 -24.70 -5.16 -3.25
CA ASN A 306 -24.08 -5.47 -4.55
C ASN A 306 -25.11 -6.09 -5.48
N ARG A 307 -24.96 -5.82 -6.78
CA ARG A 307 -25.77 -6.44 -7.84
C ARG A 307 -24.88 -7.30 -8.71
N PHE A 308 -25.22 -8.57 -8.82
CA PHE A 308 -24.65 -9.53 -9.76
C PHE A 308 -25.72 -9.88 -10.77
N TYR A 309 -25.60 -9.34 -11.98
CA TYR A 309 -26.61 -9.44 -13.03
C TYR A 309 -26.03 -9.99 -14.33
N GLU A 310 -26.61 -11.07 -14.86
CA GLU A 310 -26.23 -11.68 -16.15
C GLU A 310 -24.73 -12.02 -16.28
N ASN A 311 -24.04 -12.29 -15.16
CA ASN A 311 -22.66 -12.75 -15.18
C ASN A 311 -22.58 -14.25 -15.43
N TRP A 312 -21.45 -14.70 -15.96
CA TRP A 312 -21.10 -16.11 -16.07
C TRP A 312 -19.92 -16.47 -15.17
N GLY A 313 -20.04 -17.55 -14.40
CA GLY A 313 -18.97 -18.10 -13.58
C GLY A 313 -19.42 -19.33 -12.80
N HIS A 314 -18.47 -20.13 -12.29
CA HIS A 314 -18.82 -21.33 -11.52
C HIS A 314 -19.55 -20.97 -10.21
N TRP A 315 -19.24 -19.80 -9.64
CA TRP A 315 -19.94 -19.16 -8.54
C TRP A 315 -19.94 -17.64 -8.72
N MET A 316 -20.93 -16.96 -8.13
CA MET A 316 -20.91 -15.49 -8.03
C MET A 316 -20.12 -15.04 -6.82
N LEU A 317 -20.24 -15.77 -5.71
CA LEU A 317 -19.54 -15.54 -4.46
C LEU A 317 -19.07 -16.89 -3.91
N LYS A 318 -17.79 -16.99 -3.56
CA LYS A 318 -17.22 -18.10 -2.80
C LYS A 318 -16.47 -17.54 -1.59
N MET A 319 -16.64 -18.21 -0.45
CA MET A 319 -15.84 -17.96 0.74
C MET A 319 -15.13 -19.25 1.14
N GLU A 320 -13.81 -19.19 1.26
CA GLU A 320 -12.96 -20.31 1.66
C GLU A 320 -11.99 -19.85 2.74
N ILE A 321 -12.50 -19.78 3.97
CA ILE A 321 -11.71 -19.38 5.13
C ILE A 321 -11.03 -20.61 5.73
N GLN A 322 -9.71 -20.56 5.84
CA GLN A 322 -8.84 -21.67 6.23
C GLN A 322 -8.16 -21.47 7.59
N SER A 323 -8.19 -20.24 8.15
CA SER A 323 -7.56 -19.92 9.44
C SER A 323 -8.23 -18.74 10.16
N GLN A 324 -7.86 -18.52 11.43
CA GLN A 324 -8.35 -17.44 12.29
C GLN A 324 -7.17 -16.57 12.77
N SER A 325 -7.45 -15.30 13.05
CA SER A 325 -6.46 -14.35 13.53
C SER A 325 -6.27 -14.48 15.04
N VAL A 326 -5.02 -14.35 15.50
CA VAL A 326 -4.68 -14.35 16.94
C VAL A 326 -4.82 -12.95 17.54
N GLN A 327 -4.91 -11.92 16.69
CA GLN A 327 -4.77 -10.50 17.03
C GLN A 327 -5.94 -9.94 17.85
N PHE A 328 -7.08 -10.63 17.89
CA PHE A 328 -8.26 -10.17 18.59
C PHE A 328 -8.68 -11.21 19.63
N ASP A 329 -8.53 -10.88 20.91
CA ASP A 329 -9.20 -11.56 22.05
C ASP A 329 -10.76 -11.54 21.93
N ALA A 330 -11.29 -11.03 20.82
CA ALA A 330 -12.70 -11.01 20.49
C ALA A 330 -13.09 -12.35 19.86
N TYR A 331 -13.79 -13.17 20.64
CA TYR A 331 -14.30 -14.49 20.26
C TYR A 331 -15.22 -14.53 19.00
N ASN A 332 -15.54 -13.40 18.37
CA ASN A 332 -16.39 -13.32 17.18
C ASN A 332 -15.96 -12.15 16.25
N ILE A 333 -15.45 -12.47 15.06
CA ILE A 333 -15.24 -11.50 13.98
C ILE A 333 -16.53 -11.37 13.15
N PRO A 334 -17.13 -10.17 13.02
CA PRO A 334 -18.37 -10.02 12.30
C PRO A 334 -18.17 -10.14 10.78
N ALA A 335 -19.06 -10.90 10.14
CA ALA A 335 -19.14 -11.04 8.70
C ALA A 335 -20.60 -10.96 8.25
N PHE A 336 -20.95 -9.93 7.48
CA PHE A 336 -22.31 -9.67 7.01
C PHE A 336 -22.37 -9.82 5.49
N ILE A 337 -23.31 -10.63 5.01
CA ILE A 337 -23.65 -10.77 3.60
C ILE A 337 -25.15 -10.53 3.48
N GLN A 338 -25.54 -9.32 3.11
CA GLN A 338 -26.94 -8.90 3.20
C GLN A 338 -27.32 -7.94 2.08
N TYR A 339 -28.59 -7.95 1.67
CA TYR A 339 -29.12 -7.03 0.66
C TYR A 339 -28.42 -7.08 -0.70
N ASN A 340 -27.83 -8.21 -1.08
CA ASN A 340 -27.22 -8.40 -2.40
C ASN A 340 -28.21 -9.05 -3.37
N TYR A 341 -28.15 -8.64 -4.64
CA TYR A 341 -28.98 -9.16 -5.72
C TYR A 341 -28.15 -10.08 -6.60
N PHE A 342 -28.59 -11.33 -6.76
CA PHE A 342 -28.00 -12.31 -7.67
C PHE A 342 -29.05 -12.73 -8.70
N GLU A 343 -29.05 -12.11 -9.86
CA GLU A 343 -30.13 -12.21 -10.83
C GLU A 343 -29.60 -12.62 -12.20
N ARG A 344 -30.26 -13.60 -12.83
CA ARG A 344 -29.95 -14.04 -14.21
C ARG A 344 -28.50 -14.45 -14.46
N ASN A 345 -27.74 -14.80 -13.43
CA ASN A 345 -26.38 -15.30 -13.61
C ASN A 345 -26.39 -16.74 -14.14
N HIS A 346 -25.33 -17.12 -14.83
CA HIS A 346 -25.21 -18.38 -15.56
C HIS A 346 -24.00 -19.19 -15.08
N PHE A 347 -24.17 -20.50 -14.92
CA PHE A 347 -23.08 -21.43 -14.59
C PHE A 347 -22.77 -22.43 -15.73
N MET A 348 -23.65 -22.53 -16.73
CA MET A 348 -23.45 -23.35 -17.94
C MET A 348 -23.13 -22.44 -19.11
N ARG A 349 -22.12 -22.78 -19.92
CA ARG A 349 -21.57 -21.90 -20.95
C ARG A 349 -22.44 -21.89 -22.21
N ARG A 350 -23.01 -23.06 -22.58
CA ARG A 350 -23.91 -23.27 -23.74
C ARG A 350 -24.80 -24.50 -23.56
N LEU A 351 -25.83 -24.66 -24.41
CA LEU A 351 -26.71 -25.84 -24.51
C LEU A 351 -25.98 -27.20 -24.56
N GLU A 352 -24.72 -27.24 -25.02
CA GLU A 352 -23.88 -28.45 -25.03
C GLU A 352 -23.55 -28.98 -23.62
N ASP A 353 -23.46 -28.11 -22.62
CA ASP A 353 -23.27 -28.52 -21.21
C ASP A 353 -24.53 -29.23 -20.65
N TYR A 354 -25.71 -28.86 -21.18
CA TYR A 354 -27.00 -29.46 -20.82
C TYR A 354 -27.09 -30.94 -21.26
N PHE A 355 -26.55 -31.26 -22.44
CA PHE A 355 -26.49 -32.64 -22.93
C PHE A 355 -25.58 -33.51 -22.08
N LYS A 356 -24.42 -33.00 -21.63
CA LYS A 356 -23.50 -33.75 -20.75
C LYS A 356 -24.09 -34.01 -19.36
N GLN A 357 -24.79 -33.06 -18.73
CA GLN A 357 -25.44 -33.30 -17.43
C GLN A 357 -26.66 -34.24 -17.52
N SER A 358 -27.43 -34.20 -18.60
CA SER A 358 -28.57 -35.10 -18.77
C SER A 358 -28.17 -36.56 -18.99
N LEU A 359 -26.97 -36.82 -19.53
CA LEU A 359 -26.37 -38.15 -19.65
C LEU A 359 -25.87 -38.68 -18.28
N LEU A 360 -25.30 -37.83 -17.43
CA LEU A 360 -24.82 -38.21 -16.09
C LEU A 360 -25.94 -38.50 -15.08
N ARG A 361 -27.18 -38.05 -15.32
CA ARG A 361 -28.34 -38.39 -14.49
C ARG A 361 -29.07 -39.68 -14.91
N LYS A 362 -28.60 -40.34 -15.98
CA LYS A 362 -29.19 -41.60 -16.51
C LYS A 362 -28.30 -42.84 -16.30
N THR A 363 -27.19 -42.68 -15.58
CA THR A 363 -26.35 -43.75 -15.03
C THR A 363 -26.39 -43.66 -13.52
#